data_AF-A0A1G0WDS4-F1
#
_entry.id   AF-A0A1G0WDS4-F1
#
_cell.length_a   1.000
_cell.length_b   1.000
_cell.length_c   1.000
_cell.angle_alpha   90.00
_cell.angle_beta   90.00
_cell.angle_gamma   90.00
#
_symmetry.space_group_name_H-M   'P 1'
#
loop_
_entity.id
_entity.type
_entity.pdbx_description
1 polymer ?
#
loop_
_entity_poly.entity_id
_entity_poly.type
_entity_poly.pdbx_seq_one_letter_code
_entity_poly.pdbx_strand_id
1 'polypeptide(L)'
;MTDRVLIDSNIWIDCFRNKKSSNVEHVISLIRKSEGYICRIILAELFVGAKSDKESTLIEEYSSGLNILETTTNDYINAGVLGCKMRKNGITIPLPDLIIAEICIVRDLSIYTTDKHFDIICKYSKLKKYISPQ
;
A
#
# COMPACT_ATOMS: atom_id res chain seq x y z
N MET A 1 -12.23 12.74 10.41
CA MET A 1 -11.92 11.32 10.18
C MET A 1 -10.42 11.22 10.16
N THR A 2 -9.85 10.51 11.13
CA THR A 2 -8.42 10.17 11.17
C THR A 2 -8.24 8.96 10.27
N ASP A 3 -7.93 9.18 9.01
CA ASP A 3 -7.80 8.09 8.05
C ASP A 3 -6.42 7.47 8.25
N ARG A 4 -6.39 6.26 8.80
CA ARG A 4 -5.19 5.43 8.84
C ARG A 4 -4.96 4.89 7.42
N VAL A 5 -3.83 5.22 6.82
CA VAL A 5 -3.58 5.02 5.39
C VAL A 5 -2.38 4.13 5.17
N LEU A 6 -2.58 3.04 4.43
CA LEU A 6 -1.50 2.20 3.92
C LEU A 6 -1.03 2.76 2.57
N ILE A 7 0.27 3.07 2.46
CA ILE A 7 0.85 3.74 1.29
C ILE A 7 1.47 2.67 0.38
N ASP A 8 0.96 2.56 -0.83
CA ASP A 8 1.37 1.57 -1.84
C ASP A 8 2.75 1.88 -2.47
N SER A 9 3.39 0.87 -3.03
CA SER A 9 4.73 0.95 -3.62
C SER A 9 4.81 1.99 -4.74
N ASN A 10 3.77 2.11 -5.57
CA ASN A 10 3.75 3.09 -6.67
C ASN A 10 3.79 4.55 -6.20
N ILE A 11 3.21 4.88 -5.04
CA ILE A 11 3.22 6.23 -4.46
C ILE A 11 4.64 6.57 -4.00
N TRP A 12 5.32 5.63 -3.35
CA TRP A 12 6.72 5.79 -2.95
C TRP A 12 7.64 5.97 -4.15
N ILE A 13 7.48 5.12 -5.17
CA ILE A 13 8.27 5.22 -6.41
C ILE A 13 8.08 6.60 -7.06
N ASP A 14 6.86 7.15 -7.08
CA ASP A 14 6.63 8.51 -7.55
C ASP A 14 7.33 9.56 -6.68
N CYS A 15 7.24 9.46 -5.35
CA CYS A 15 7.91 10.37 -4.42
C CYS A 15 9.44 10.37 -4.61
N PHE A 16 10.05 9.20 -4.84
CA PHE A 16 11.50 9.08 -5.07
C PHE A 16 11.92 9.65 -6.43
N ARG A 17 11.09 9.49 -7.47
CA ARG A 17 11.37 10.02 -8.81
C ARG A 17 11.14 11.53 -8.92
N ASN A 18 10.10 12.04 -8.27
CA ASN A 18 9.69 13.43 -8.37
C ASN A 18 9.50 14.04 -6.96
N LYS A 19 10.59 14.62 -6.44
CA LYS A 19 10.62 15.27 -5.12
C LYS A 19 9.66 16.48 -4.97
N LYS A 20 9.02 16.92 -6.05
CA LYS A 20 8.02 18.01 -6.07
C LYS A 20 6.60 17.52 -6.41
N SER A 21 6.35 16.21 -6.42
CA SER A 21 4.98 15.72 -6.63
C SER A 21 4.12 16.02 -5.41
N SER A 22 2.82 16.23 -5.63
CA SER A 22 1.87 16.41 -4.53
C SER A 22 1.84 15.20 -3.59
N ASN A 23 2.20 14.01 -4.08
CA ASN A 23 2.29 12.80 -3.25
C ASN A 23 3.32 12.94 -2.12
N VAL A 24 4.44 13.65 -2.35
CA VAL A 24 5.48 13.85 -1.32
C VAL A 24 4.92 14.60 -0.11
N GLU A 25 4.19 15.69 -0.35
CA GLU A 25 3.59 16.49 0.73
C GLU A 25 2.55 15.69 1.52
N HIS A 26 1.75 14.89 0.83
CA HIS A 26 0.74 14.02 1.44
C HIS A 26 1.37 12.90 2.28
N VAL A 27 2.38 12.21 1.77
CA VAL A 27 3.10 11.17 2.51
C VAL A 27 3.76 11.77 3.75
N ILE A 28 4.42 12.92 3.64
CA ILE A 28 5.01 13.63 4.78
C ILE A 28 3.94 14.01 5.81
N SER A 29 2.77 14.50 5.37
CA SER A 29 1.66 14.79 6.27
C SER A 29 1.18 13.54 7.02
N LEU A 30 1.03 12.41 6.34
CA LEU A 30 0.62 11.14 6.96
C LEU A 30 1.64 10.65 7.99
N ILE A 31 2.94 10.78 7.70
CA ILE A 31 4.03 10.46 8.63
C ILE A 31 3.96 11.36 9.87
N ARG A 32 3.83 12.69 9.68
CA ARG A 32 3.77 13.67 10.78
C ARG A 32 2.58 13.46 11.71
N LYS A 33 1.45 12.98 11.17
CA LYS A 33 0.25 12.65 11.94
C LYS A 33 0.26 11.24 12.53
N SER A 34 1.30 10.45 12.26
CA SER A 34 1.37 9.02 12.60
C SER A 34 0.20 8.20 12.03
N GLU A 35 -0.36 8.65 10.91
CA GLU A 35 -1.48 8.03 10.20
C GLU A 35 -1.01 7.20 8.99
N GLY A 36 0.27 7.28 8.63
CA GLY A 36 0.89 6.48 7.58
C GLY A 36 1.28 5.07 8.03
N TYR A 37 0.95 4.09 7.21
CA TYR A 37 1.22 2.67 7.40
C TYR A 37 1.94 2.09 6.18
N ILE A 38 2.72 1.05 6.42
CA ILE A 38 3.37 0.24 5.40
C ILE A 38 3.36 -1.23 5.83
N CYS A 39 3.37 -2.18 4.89
CA CYS A 39 3.51 -3.60 5.20
C CYS A 39 4.79 -4.17 4.59
N ARG A 40 5.20 -5.35 5.07
CA ARG A 40 6.44 -6.00 4.64
C ARG A 40 6.52 -6.28 3.13
N ILE A 41 5.39 -6.54 2.48
CA ILE A 41 5.34 -6.80 1.03
C ILE A 41 5.73 -5.54 0.26
N ILE A 42 5.14 -4.40 0.63
CA ILE A 42 5.48 -3.11 0.03
C ILE A 42 6.95 -2.76 0.28
N LEU A 43 7.45 -2.95 1.51
CA LEU A 43 8.87 -2.75 1.80
C LEU A 43 9.76 -3.60 0.87
N ALA A 44 9.45 -4.88 0.72
CA ALA A 44 10.20 -5.77 -0.16
C ALA A 44 10.16 -5.30 -1.63
N GLU A 45 8.99 -4.89 -2.13
CA GLU A 45 8.86 -4.34 -3.48
C GLU A 45 9.70 -3.08 -3.69
N LEU A 46 9.76 -2.19 -2.70
CA LEU A 46 10.60 -1.00 -2.75
C LEU A 46 12.09 -1.34 -2.81
N PHE A 47 12.57 -2.27 -1.98
CA PHE A 47 13.96 -2.70 -2.01
C PHE A 47 14.32 -3.42 -3.32
N VAL A 48 13.44 -4.26 -3.85
CA VAL A 48 13.63 -4.91 -5.16
C VAL A 48 13.66 -3.87 -6.28
N GLY A 49 12.87 -2.81 -6.17
CA GLY A 49 12.81 -1.72 -7.14
C GLY A 49 13.94 -0.69 -7.03
N ALA A 50 14.72 -0.72 -5.94
CA ALA A 50 15.80 0.23 -5.69
C ALA A 50 16.95 0.01 -6.68
N LYS A 51 17.42 1.09 -7.30
CA LYS A 51 18.46 1.08 -8.34
C LYS A 51 19.86 1.38 -7.83
N SER A 52 19.98 1.74 -6.55
CA SER A 52 21.26 2.04 -5.91
C SER A 52 21.15 1.94 -4.40
N ASP A 53 22.28 1.76 -3.73
CA ASP A 53 22.35 1.76 -2.27
C ASP A 53 21.78 3.05 -1.67
N LYS A 54 21.93 4.19 -2.36
CA LYS A 54 21.33 5.47 -1.94
C LYS A 54 19.81 5.42 -1.91
N GLU A 55 19.17 4.74 -2.87
CA GLU A 55 17.71 4.56 -2.86
C GLU A 55 17.28 3.61 -1.73
N SER A 56 18.04 2.54 -1.48
CA SER A 56 17.80 1.62 -0.36
C SER A 56 17.89 2.33 1.00
N THR A 57 18.92 3.16 1.22
CA THR A 57 19.02 3.96 2.46
C THR A 57 17.85 4.92 2.63
N LEU A 58 17.38 5.57 1.56
CA LEU A 58 16.19 6.42 1.64
C LEU A 58 14.94 5.62 2.01
N ILE A 59 14.76 4.41 1.45
CA ILE A 59 13.64 3.53 1.81
C ILE A 59 13.68 3.20 3.32
N GLU A 60 14.85 2.87 3.86
CA GLU A 60 15.03 2.63 5.30
C GLU A 60 14.68 3.87 6.14
N GLU A 61 15.21 5.04 5.77
CA GLU A 61 14.97 6.30 6.47
C GLU A 61 13.47 6.65 6.52
N TYR A 62 12.79 6.64 5.37
CA TYR A 62 11.36 7.00 5.32
C TYR A 62 10.47 5.94 5.98
N SER A 63 10.76 4.66 5.78
CA SER A 63 9.96 3.58 6.38
C SER A 63 10.05 3.54 7.91
N SER A 64 11.17 4.02 8.49
CA SER A 64 11.31 4.14 9.94
C SER A 64 10.30 5.11 10.60
N GLY A 65 9.77 6.07 9.83
CA GLY A 65 8.74 7.01 10.29
C GLY A 65 7.31 6.49 10.15
N LEU A 66 7.12 5.28 9.62
CA LEU A 66 5.80 4.69 9.38
C LEU A 66 5.48 3.60 10.39
N ASN A 67 4.18 3.36 10.55
CA ASN A 67 3.70 2.20 11.28
C ASN A 67 3.84 0.94 10.39
N ILE A 68 4.85 0.12 10.65
CA ILE A 68 5.04 -1.16 9.95
C ILE A 68 4.02 -2.17 10.47
N LEU A 69 3.23 -2.73 9.55
CA LEU A 69 2.25 -3.76 9.84
C LEU A 69 2.86 -5.16 9.75
N GLU A 70 2.71 -5.90 10.83
CA GLU A 70 2.94 -7.34 10.87
C GLU A 70 1.88 -8.07 10.05
N THR A 71 2.31 -9.06 9.26
CA THR A 71 1.43 -9.96 8.50
C THR A 71 1.34 -11.31 9.19
N THR A 72 0.15 -11.90 9.15
CA THR A 72 -0.18 -13.19 9.76
C THR A 72 -0.48 -14.21 8.67
N THR A 73 -0.38 -15.51 8.98
CA THR A 73 -0.81 -16.57 8.06
C THR A 73 -2.24 -16.37 7.56
N ASN A 74 -3.13 -15.85 8.40
CA ASN A 74 -4.51 -15.59 8.04
C ASN A 74 -4.67 -14.50 6.97
N ASP A 75 -3.82 -13.46 7.00
CA ASP A 75 -3.82 -12.42 5.96
C ASP A 75 -3.58 -13.04 4.57
N TYR A 76 -2.63 -13.99 4.46
CA TYR A 76 -2.33 -14.67 3.20
C TYR A 76 -3.43 -15.64 2.76
N ILE A 77 -4.01 -16.40 3.70
CA ILE A 77 -5.12 -17.31 3.40
C ILE A 77 -6.32 -16.52 2.89
N ASN A 78 -6.70 -15.45 3.58
CA ASN A 78 -7.84 -14.63 3.19
C ASN A 78 -7.60 -13.93 1.85
N ALA A 79 -6.39 -13.45 1.58
CA ALA A 79 -6.03 -12.90 0.27
C ALA A 79 -6.20 -13.93 -0.86
N GLY A 80 -5.81 -15.19 -0.61
CA GLY A 80 -6.05 -16.31 -1.52
C GLY A 80 -7.54 -16.58 -1.74
N VAL A 81 -8.36 -16.54 -0.69
CA VAL A 81 -9.82 -16.68 -0.78
C VAL A 81 -10.44 -15.54 -1.59
N LEU A 82 -10.02 -14.30 -1.36
CA LEU A 82 -10.43 -13.13 -2.14
C LEU A 82 -10.06 -13.30 -3.62
N GLY A 83 -8.83 -13.72 -3.92
CA GLY A 83 -8.38 -14.01 -5.28
C GLY A 83 -9.20 -15.10 -5.96
N CYS A 84 -9.52 -16.19 -5.25
CA CYS A 84 -10.40 -17.26 -5.75
C CYS A 84 -11.81 -16.74 -6.07
N LYS A 85 -12.38 -15.88 -5.20
CA LYS A 85 -13.68 -15.25 -5.43
C LYS A 85 -13.65 -14.35 -6.67
N MET A 86 -12.61 -13.55 -6.85
CA MET A 86 -12.47 -12.67 -8.02
C MET A 86 -12.27 -13.46 -9.31
N ARG A 87 -11.49 -14.56 -9.27
CA ARG A 87 -11.27 -15.43 -10.44
C ARG A 87 -12.54 -16.11 -10.94
N LYS A 88 -13.45 -16.50 -10.02
CA LYS A 88 -14.79 -17.00 -10.39
C LYS A 88 -15.62 -15.98 -11.19
N ASN A 89 -15.29 -14.70 -11.10
CA ASN A 89 -15.89 -13.62 -11.87
C ASN A 89 -15.04 -13.20 -13.09
N GLY A 90 -14.08 -14.03 -13.51
CA GLY A 90 -13.22 -13.76 -14.67
C GLY A 90 -12.11 -12.73 -14.43
N ILE A 91 -11.87 -12.33 -13.17
CA ILE A 91 -10.90 -11.29 -12.81
C ILE A 91 -9.68 -11.92 -12.15
N THR A 92 -8.50 -11.60 -12.65
CA THR A 92 -7.22 -12.01 -12.06
C THR A 92 -6.47 -10.78 -11.56
N ILE A 93 -6.09 -10.79 -10.28
CA ILE A 93 -5.30 -9.75 -9.63
C ILE A 93 -4.00 -10.39 -9.12
N PRO A 94 -2.85 -9.70 -9.21
CA PRO A 94 -1.60 -10.18 -8.62
C PRO A 94 -1.74 -10.51 -7.13
N LEU A 95 -1.06 -11.55 -6.67
CA LEU A 95 -1.11 -11.95 -5.27
C LEU A 95 -0.65 -10.86 -4.29
N PRO A 96 0.43 -10.08 -4.56
CA PRO A 96 0.83 -8.98 -3.68
C PRO A 96 -0.31 -7.98 -3.43
N ASP A 97 -0.99 -7.52 -4.48
CA ASP A 97 -2.12 -6.58 -4.37
C ASP A 97 -3.30 -7.17 -3.58
N LEU A 98 -3.58 -8.47 -3.75
CA LEU A 98 -4.60 -9.16 -2.95
C LEU A 98 -4.23 -9.19 -1.47
N ILE A 99 -2.96 -9.43 -1.14
CA ILE A 99 -2.50 -9.45 0.26
C ILE A 99 -2.54 -8.05 0.85
N ILE A 100 -2.08 -7.03 0.12
CA ILE A 100 -2.14 -5.63 0.53
C ILE A 100 -3.59 -5.21 0.79
N ALA A 101 -4.51 -5.56 -0.12
CA ALA A 101 -5.92 -5.27 0.03
C ALA A 101 -6.52 -5.95 1.27
N GLU A 102 -6.21 -7.23 1.51
CA GLU A 102 -6.69 -7.95 2.67
C GLU A 102 -6.17 -7.36 3.99
N ILE A 103 -4.89 -6.99 4.04
CA ILE A 103 -4.30 -6.29 5.20
C ILE A 103 -5.07 -5.01 5.51
N CYS A 104 -5.39 -4.22 4.48
CA CYS A 104 -6.17 -2.99 4.63
C CYS A 104 -7.58 -3.28 5.16
N ILE A 105 -8.27 -4.28 4.62
CA ILE A 105 -9.63 -4.64 5.02
C ILE A 105 -9.68 -5.10 6.48
N VAL A 106 -8.77 -5.99 6.90
CA VAL A 106 -8.74 -6.56 8.26
C VAL A 106 -8.44 -5.49 9.30
N ARG A 107 -7.62 -4.49 8.95
CA ARG A 107 -7.14 -3.45 9.88
C ARG A 107 -7.90 -2.12 9.76
N ASP A 108 -8.97 -2.09 8.97
CA ASP A 108 -9.76 -0.89 8.62
C ASP A 108 -8.89 0.29 8.18
N LEU A 109 -8.00 0.03 7.22
CA LEU A 109 -7.13 1.01 6.59
C LEU A 109 -7.62 1.35 5.19
N SER A 110 -7.39 2.60 4.78
CA SER A 110 -7.54 3.00 3.38
C SER A 110 -6.22 2.79 2.63
N ILE A 111 -6.28 2.35 1.36
CA ILE A 111 -5.10 2.23 0.49
C ILE A 111 -4.86 3.52 -0.27
N TYR A 112 -3.65 4.07 -0.22
CA TYR A 112 -3.21 5.16 -1.09
C TYR A 112 -2.38 4.60 -2.23
N THR A 113 -2.94 4.65 -3.44
CA THR A 113 -2.38 4.03 -4.64
C THR A 113 -2.94 4.68 -5.91
N THR A 114 -2.16 4.65 -6.98
CA THR A 114 -2.62 4.96 -8.36
C THR A 114 -2.86 3.70 -9.21
N ASP A 115 -2.70 2.50 -8.64
CA ASP A 115 -2.88 1.23 -9.34
C ASP A 115 -4.37 0.89 -9.50
N LYS A 116 -4.75 0.55 -10.73
CA LYS A 116 -6.10 0.19 -11.13
C LYS A 116 -6.54 -1.16 -10.58
N HIS A 117 -5.63 -2.03 -10.16
CA HIS A 117 -5.97 -3.28 -9.48
C HIS A 117 -6.81 -2.99 -8.22
N PHE A 118 -6.44 -2.00 -7.42
CA PHE A 118 -7.20 -1.65 -6.23
C PHE A 118 -8.58 -1.03 -6.54
N ASP A 119 -8.75 -0.36 -7.69
CA ASP A 119 -10.07 0.07 -8.15
C ASP A 119 -10.99 -1.13 -8.42
N ILE A 120 -10.43 -2.20 -8.99
CA ILE A 120 -11.16 -3.45 -9.23
C ILE A 120 -11.45 -4.13 -7.90
N ILE A 121 -10.48 -4.26 -7.00
CA ILE A 121 -10.67 -4.92 -5.69
C ILE A 121 -11.75 -4.23 -4.86
N CYS A 122 -11.83 -2.89 -4.88
CA CYS A 122 -12.88 -2.13 -4.17
C CYS A 122 -14.30 -2.52 -4.62
N LYS A 123 -14.49 -2.92 -5.89
CA LYS A 123 -15.81 -3.34 -6.40
C LYS A 123 -16.26 -4.70 -5.86
N TYR A 124 -15.34 -5.53 -5.37
CA TYR A 124 -15.60 -6.92 -4.96
C TYR A 124 -15.36 -7.18 -3.46
N SER A 125 -14.95 -6.17 -2.71
CA SER A 125 -14.54 -6.25 -1.31
C SER A 125 -14.96 -5.00 -0.51
N LYS A 126 -14.53 -4.91 0.75
CA LYS A 126 -14.75 -3.75 1.63
C LYS A 126 -13.58 -2.75 1.60
N LEU A 127 -12.61 -2.95 0.71
CA LEU A 127 -11.45 -2.08 0.60
C LEU A 127 -11.87 -0.62 0.33
N LYS A 128 -11.22 0.32 1.00
CA LYS A 128 -11.41 1.77 0.80
C LYS A 128 -10.18 2.36 0.15
N LYS A 129 -10.35 3.23 -0.83
CA LYS A 129 -9.26 4.05 -1.37
C LYS A 129 -9.13 5.34 -0.57
N TYR A 130 -7.90 5.71 -0.26
CA TYR A 130 -7.56 7.04 0.22
C TYR A 130 -7.57 8.01 -0.95
N ILE A 131 -8.23 9.15 -0.76
CA ILE A 131 -8.24 10.26 -1.71
C ILE A 131 -7.47 11.38 -1.03
N SER A 132 -6.31 11.74 -1.58
CA SER A 132 -5.56 12.90 -1.10
C SER A 132 -6.41 14.18 -1.26
N PRO A 133 -6.47 15.04 -0.23
CA PRO A 133 -7.05 16.37 -0.38
C PRO A 133 -6.37 17.13 -1.53
N GLN A 134 -7.15 17.92 -2.27
CA GLN A 134 -6.61 18.84 -3.29
C GLN A 134 -5.99 20.07 -2.64
#